data_AF-A0A2I2KWN9-F1
#
_entry.id   AF-A0A2I2KWN9-F1
#
_cell.length_a   1.000
_cell.length_b   1.000
_cell.length_c   1.000
_cell.angle_alpha   90.00
_cell.angle_beta   90.00
_cell.angle_gamma   90.00
#
_symmetry.space_group_name_H-M   'P 1'
#
loop_
_entity.id
_entity.type
_entity.pdbx_description
1 polymer ?
#
loop_
_entity_poly.entity_id
_entity_poly.type
_entity_poly.pdbx_seq_one_letter_code
_entity_poly.pdbx_strand_id
1 'polypeptide(L)' 'MPWRSVTGFRNIAVHTYFDVDWSIVWRIATTALRDLQEQLTTLLKAEFPLIASQLDQPH' A
#
# COMPACT_ATOMS: atom_id res chain seq x y z
N MET A 1 -2.79 12.53 6.88
CA MET A 1 -2.67 11.35 6.00
C MET A 1 -4.01 11.03 5.35
N PRO A 2 -4.04 10.57 4.08
CA PRO A 2 -5.26 10.35 3.29
C PRO A 2 -6.04 9.06 3.65
N TRP A 3 -6.05 8.66 4.93
CA TRP A 3 -6.62 7.39 5.37
C TRP A 3 -8.09 7.20 5.03
N ARG A 4 -8.88 8.29 5.07
CA ARG A 4 -10.29 8.28 4.67
C ARG A 4 -10.48 7.85 3.21
N SER A 5 -9.58 8.26 2.32
CA SER A 5 -9.64 7.89 0.90
C SER A 5 -9.30 6.41 0.69
N VAL A 6 -8.32 5.90 1.45
CA VAL A 6 -7.95 4.47 1.40
C VAL A 6 -9.10 3.59 1.89
N THR A 7 -9.71 3.94 3.02
CA THR A 7 -10.86 3.19 3.55
C THR A 7 -12.08 3.30 2.63
N GLY A 8 -12.31 4.47 2.04
CA GLY A 8 -13.38 4.67 1.06
C GLY A 8 -13.20 3.80 -0.18
N PHE A 9 -11.99 3.77 -0.76
CA PHE A 9 -11.67 2.91 -1.89
C PHE A 9 -11.83 1.42 -1.54
N ARG A 10 -11.36 0.97 -0.37
CA ARG A 10 -11.56 -0.41 0.09
C ARG A 10 -13.03 -0.80 0.11
N ASN A 11 -13.90 0.07 0.63
CA ASN A 11 -15.34 -0.21 0.70
C ASN A 11 -15.93 -0.39 -0.72
N ILE A 12 -15.55 0.45 -1.66
CA ILE A 12 -15.97 0.34 -3.07
C ILE A 12 -15.44 -0.96 -3.68
N ALA A 13 -14.15 -1.24 -3.52
CA ALA A 13 -13.50 -2.41 -4.09
C ALA A 13 -14.08 -3.74 -3.56
N VAL A 14 -14.61 -3.77 -2.34
CA VAL A 14 -15.19 -4.98 -1.73
C VAL A 14 -16.69 -5.09 -2.00
N HIS A 15 -17.44 -3.99 -1.88
CA HIS A 15 -18.91 -4.03 -1.85
C HIS A 15 -19.57 -3.62 -3.16
N THR A 16 -18.88 -2.90 -4.03
CA THR A 16 -19.39 -2.40 -5.31
C THR A 16 -18.34 -2.58 -6.42
N TYR A 17 -17.65 -3.72 -6.43
CA TYR A 17 -16.51 -3.98 -7.32
C TYR A 17 -16.86 -3.88 -8.82
N PHE A 18 -18.13 -4.02 -9.18
CA PHE A 18 -18.62 -3.86 -10.56
C PHE A 18 -18.61 -2.41 -11.05
N ASP A 19 -18.63 -1.43 -10.13
CA ASP A 19 -18.62 0.01 -10.42
C ASP A 19 -17.25 0.67 -10.17
N VAL A 20 -16.19 -0.13 -10.01
CA VAL A 20 -14.87 0.42 -9.72
C VAL A 20 -14.26 1.08 -10.97
N ASP A 21 -13.69 2.27 -10.79
CA ASP A 21 -12.87 2.90 -11.82
C ASP A 21 -11.51 2.17 -11.93
N TRP A 22 -11.33 1.43 -13.02
CA TRP A 22 -10.12 0.66 -13.29
C TRP A 22 -8.86 1.50 -13.43
N SER A 23 -8.96 2.76 -13.84
CA SER A 23 -7.80 3.66 -13.89
C SER A 23 -7.25 3.96 -12.48
N ILE A 24 -8.17 4.07 -11.50
CA ILE A 24 -7.82 4.26 -10.10
C ILE A 24 -7.21 2.99 -9.53
N VAL A 25 -7.81 1.82 -9.81
CA VAL A 25 -7.27 0.51 -9.38
C VAL A 25 -5.85 0.33 -9.89
N TRP A 26 -5.64 0.57 -11.20
CA TRP A 26 -4.33 0.44 -11.83
C TRP A 26 -3.30 1.34 -11.16
N ARG A 27 -3.60 2.64 -10.99
CA ARG A 27 -2.69 3.58 -10.34
C ARG A 27 -2.36 3.20 -8.90
N ILE A 28 -3.33 2.70 -8.14
CA ILE A 28 -3.09 2.22 -6.77
C ILE A 28 -2.14 1.03 -6.79
N ALA A 29 -2.42 0.04 -7.63
CA ALA A 29 -1.64 -1.19 -7.73
C ALA A 29 -0.20 -0.96 -8.22
N THR A 30 0.02 -0.06 -9.19
CA THR A 30 1.34 0.12 -9.81
C THR A 30 2.18 1.24 -9.21
N THR A 31 1.55 2.19 -8.51
CA THR A 31 2.22 3.40 -8.03
C THR A 31 2.03 3.57 -6.54
N ALA A 32 0.80 3.79 -6.07
CA ALA A 32 0.58 4.17 -4.67
C ALA A 32 1.03 3.09 -3.67
N LEU A 33 0.83 1.80 -3.98
CA LEU A 33 1.31 0.71 -3.13
C LEU A 33 2.84 0.62 -3.11
N ARG A 34 3.51 0.83 -4.24
CA ARG A 34 4.98 0.86 -4.29
C ARG A 34 5.54 2.02 -3.48
N ASP A 35 4.99 3.22 -3.64
CA ASP A 35 5.43 4.40 -2.88
C ASP A 35 5.25 4.17 -1.37
N LEU A 36 4.13 3.55 -0.97
CA LEU A 36 3.87 3.20 0.42
C LEU A 36 4.88 2.16 0.93
N GLN A 37 5.19 1.14 0.14
CA GLN A 37 6.18 0.12 0.48
C GLN A 37 7.55 0.76 0.70
N GLU A 38 8.00 1.63 -0.20
CA GLU A 38 9.30 2.32 -0.08
C GLU A 38 9.36 3.20 1.17
N GLN A 39 8.31 3.96 1.45
CA GLN A 39 8.21 4.79 2.66
C GLN A 39 8.25 3.93 3.92
N LEU A 40 7.50 2.83 3.95
CA LEU A 40 7.46 1.92 5.09
C LEU A 40 8.81 1.23 5.30
N THR A 41 9.44 0.73 4.25
CA THR A 41 10.77 0.12 4.32
C THR A 41 11.82 1.12 4.81
N THR A 42 11.75 2.38 4.35
CA THR A 42 12.65 3.44 4.82
C THR A 42 12.47 3.69 6.31
N LEU A 43 11.23 3.83 6.77
CA LEU A 43 10.91 4.02 8.19
C LEU A 43 11.37 2.83 9.04
N LEU A 44 11.10 1.60 8.61
CA LEU A 44 11.51 0.39 9.32
C LEU A 44 13.04 0.27 9.39
N LYS A 45 13.77 0.61 8.32
CA LYS A 45 15.24 0.61 8.34
C LYS A 45 15.80 1.67 9.29
N ALA A 46 15.14 2.82 9.40
CA ALA A 46 15.56 3.90 10.29
C ALA A 46 15.28 3.59 11.78
N GLU A 47 14.06 3.13 12.10
CA GLU A 47 13.59 3.01 13.49
C GLU A 47 13.73 1.58 14.04
N PHE A 48 13.72 0.56 13.18
CA PHE A 48 13.68 -0.86 13.56
C PHE A 48 14.61 -1.74 12.71
N PRO A 49 15.94 -1.47 12.71
CA PRO A 49 16.90 -2.13 11.80
C PRO A 49 16.97 -3.66 11.97
N LEU A 50 16.72 -4.19 13.18
CA LEU A 50 16.69 -5.63 13.43
C LEU A 50 15.47 -6.33 12.80
N ILE A 51 14.34 -5.63 12.68
CA ILE A 51 13.13 -6.15 12.02
C ILE A 51 13.29 -6.02 10.51
N ALA A 52 13.84 -4.89 10.04
CA ALA A 52 14.05 -4.64 8.62
C ALA A 52 14.97 -5.68 7.96
N SER A 53 15.99 -6.17 8.66
CA SER A 53 16.90 -7.20 8.13
C SER A 53 16.24 -8.57 7.91
N GLN A 54 15.13 -8.85 8.61
CA GLN A 54 14.35 -10.08 8.44
C GLN A 54 13.48 -10.04 7.18
N LEU A 55 13.09 -8.84 6.71
CA LEU A 55 12.27 -8.63 5.51
C LEU A 55 13.08 -8.76 4.21
N ASP A 56 14.39 -8.53 4.26
CA ASP A 56 15.28 -8.65 3.11
C ASP A 56 15.66 -10.13 2.83
N GLN A 57 15.16 -11.10 3.62
CA GLN A 57 15.38 -12.53 3.37
C GLN A 57 14.38 -13.07 2.33
N PRO A 58 14.83 -13.80 1.29
CA PRO A 58 13.91 -14.44 0.36
C PRO A 58 13.09 -15.52 1.08
N HIS A 59 11.76 -15.47 0.88
CA HIS A 59 10.83 -16.52 1.28
C HIS A 59 10.84 -17.68 0.29
#